data_AF-A0A317CNE7-F1
#
_entry.id   AF-A0A317CNE7-F1
#
_cell.length_a   1.000
_cell.length_b   1.000
_cell.length_c   1.000
_cell.angle_alpha   90.00
_cell.angle_beta   90.00
_cell.angle_gamma   90.00
#
_symmetry.space_group_name_H-M   'P 1'
#
loop_
_entity.id
_entity.type
_entity.pdbx_description
1 polymer ?
#
loop_
_entity_poly.entity_id
_entity_poly.type
_entity_poly.pdbx_seq_one_letter_code
_entity_poly.pdbx_strand_id
1 'polypeptide(L)'
;MQNLDTLLAALRAAGEHTRLRLLALCARSELSVSELTRILGQSQPRVSRHLKLMVEAGLLERFPEGAQVFYRLSDRASVAPLAQALVALLHEDDAVLSRDLSRLKQVTDARALEAQAYFDEIASSWEELRQMHVPQEEIESALRQSIGEDKVSDLLDIGTGTGRILELLADRTQRGIGIDFTSGMLAVARTNLKQAGLSHMQVRKGDMYQLPMDDQSFDLITMNLVLHFSDDPAEVIREAARVLMPGGRLFVVDFAAHSEEYMRKEYQHRRLGFTDEEIRRYFTAAGLIPAVPQQFVGDPLTVKIWSASAVPDYDNDED
;
A
#
# COMPACT_ATOMS: atom_id res chain seq x y z
N MET A 1 0.92 -17.98 20.07
CA MET A 1 0.69 -19.44 20.07
C MET A 1 -0.75 -19.70 19.63
N GLN A 2 -1.00 -20.52 18.60
CA GLN A 2 -2.37 -20.84 18.17
C GLN A 2 -3.12 -21.59 19.27
N ASN A 3 -4.28 -21.09 19.71
CA ASN A 3 -5.16 -21.84 20.59
C ASN A 3 -5.88 -22.94 19.76
N LEU A 4 -6.08 -24.11 20.35
CA LEU A 4 -6.74 -25.27 19.75
C LEU A 4 -8.11 -24.92 19.15
N ASP A 5 -8.87 -24.06 19.83
CA ASP A 5 -10.18 -23.62 19.35
C ASP A 5 -10.11 -22.83 18.04
N THR A 6 -9.09 -21.96 17.89
CA THR A 6 -8.85 -21.19 16.67
C THR A 6 -8.50 -22.11 15.50
N LEU A 7 -7.63 -23.09 15.73
CA LEU A 7 -7.24 -24.07 14.72
C LEU A 7 -8.45 -24.93 14.28
N LEU A 8 -9.24 -25.43 15.23
CA LEU A 8 -10.43 -26.22 14.95
C LEU A 8 -11.50 -25.41 14.18
N ALA A 9 -11.71 -24.15 14.55
CA ALA A 9 -12.62 -23.25 13.84
C ALA A 9 -12.16 -23.02 12.39
N ALA A 10 -10.87 -22.78 12.18
CA ALA A 10 -10.29 -22.61 10.85
C ALA A 10 -10.43 -23.88 9.99
N LEU A 11 -10.12 -25.07 10.53
CA LEU A 11 -10.29 -26.34 9.79
C LEU A 11 -11.76 -26.61 9.43
N ARG A 12 -12.70 -26.38 10.36
CA ARG A 12 -14.14 -26.51 10.10
C ARG A 12 -14.62 -25.52 9.04
N ALA A 13 -14.10 -24.29 9.08
CA ALA A 13 -14.37 -23.30 8.05
C ALA A 13 -13.80 -23.79 6.71
N ALA A 14 -12.52 -24.16 6.61
CA ALA A 14 -11.92 -24.60 5.34
C ALA A 14 -12.56 -25.85 4.72
N GLY A 15 -13.13 -26.76 5.53
CA GLY A 15 -13.70 -28.05 5.13
C GLY A 15 -14.96 -28.03 4.26
N GLU A 16 -14.96 -27.27 3.16
CA GLU A 16 -16.00 -27.31 2.13
C GLU A 16 -15.45 -26.84 0.77
N HIS A 17 -15.98 -27.44 -0.30
CA HIS A 17 -15.45 -27.28 -1.66
C HIS A 17 -15.37 -25.83 -2.15
N THR A 18 -16.41 -25.02 -1.91
CA THR A 18 -16.42 -23.60 -2.30
C THR A 18 -15.39 -22.80 -1.52
N ARG A 19 -15.18 -23.11 -0.23
CA ARG A 19 -14.24 -22.39 0.63
C ARG A 19 -12.78 -22.71 0.35
N LEU A 20 -12.46 -23.94 -0.05
CA LEU A 20 -11.14 -24.28 -0.61
C LEU A 20 -10.85 -23.52 -1.92
N ARG A 21 -11.83 -23.44 -2.82
CA ARG A 21 -11.72 -22.63 -4.05
C ARG A 21 -11.48 -21.15 -3.73
N LEU A 22 -12.20 -20.60 -2.75
CA LEU A 22 -12.00 -19.22 -2.28
C LEU A 22 -10.59 -18.99 -1.74
N LEU A 23 -10.03 -19.92 -0.96
CA LEU A 23 -8.64 -19.84 -0.49
C LEU A 23 -7.66 -19.79 -1.66
N ALA A 24 -7.81 -20.69 -2.65
CA ALA A 24 -6.94 -20.73 -3.81
C ALA A 24 -6.96 -19.42 -4.62
N LEU A 25 -8.15 -18.82 -4.78
CA LEU A 25 -8.32 -17.55 -5.48
C LEU A 25 -7.74 -16.37 -4.70
N CYS A 26 -8.07 -16.26 -3.42
CA CYS A 26 -7.64 -15.15 -2.55
C CYS A 26 -6.15 -15.22 -2.19
N ALA A 27 -5.50 -16.37 -2.35
CA ALA A 27 -4.06 -16.52 -2.25
C ALA A 27 -3.30 -15.93 -3.44
N ARG A 28 -3.97 -15.74 -4.59
CA ARG A 28 -3.35 -15.28 -5.85
C ARG A 28 -3.68 -13.84 -6.21
N SER A 29 -4.79 -13.32 -5.69
CA SER A 29 -5.22 -11.95 -5.94
C SER A 29 -6.19 -11.49 -4.88
N GLU A 30 -6.19 -10.19 -4.61
CA GLU A 30 -7.25 -9.53 -3.86
C GLU A 30 -8.49 -9.39 -4.76
N LEU A 31 -9.64 -9.88 -4.28
CA LEU A 31 -10.84 -10.05 -5.09
C LEU A 31 -12.07 -9.52 -4.37
N SER A 32 -12.94 -8.85 -5.12
CA SER A 32 -14.23 -8.40 -4.63
C SER A 32 -15.27 -9.52 -4.67
N VAL A 33 -16.39 -9.34 -3.96
CA VAL A 33 -17.50 -10.31 -3.96
C VAL A 33 -18.04 -10.54 -5.37
N SER A 34 -18.18 -9.49 -6.18
CA SER A 34 -18.72 -9.59 -7.55
C SER A 34 -17.81 -10.40 -8.46
N GLU A 35 -16.49 -10.27 -8.29
CA GLU A 35 -15.52 -11.06 -9.06
C GLU A 35 -15.49 -12.51 -8.62
N LEU A 36 -15.53 -12.79 -7.31
CA LEU A 36 -15.63 -14.16 -6.81
C LEU A 36 -16.92 -14.83 -7.26
N THR A 37 -18.03 -14.09 -7.30
CA THR A 37 -19.31 -14.54 -7.85
C THR A 37 -19.17 -14.92 -9.33
N ARG A 38 -18.55 -14.05 -10.14
CA ARG A 38 -18.28 -14.28 -11.57
C ARG A 38 -17.35 -15.49 -11.80
N ILE A 39 -16.25 -15.58 -11.05
CA ILE A 39 -15.26 -16.66 -11.16
C ILE A 39 -15.88 -18.00 -10.79
N LEU A 40 -16.54 -18.07 -9.63
CA LEU A 40 -17.07 -19.34 -9.11
C LEU A 40 -18.34 -19.79 -9.84
N GLY A 41 -19.03 -18.88 -10.53
CA GLY A 41 -20.33 -19.13 -11.16
C GLY A 41 -21.45 -19.40 -10.14
N GLN A 42 -21.37 -18.76 -8.97
CA GLN A 42 -22.32 -18.92 -7.87
C GLN A 42 -23.06 -17.61 -7.60
N SER A 43 -24.19 -17.66 -6.89
CA SER A 43 -24.92 -16.44 -6.53
C SER A 43 -24.17 -15.63 -5.47
N GLN A 44 -24.30 -14.30 -5.54
CA GLN A 44 -23.66 -13.39 -4.58
C GLN A 44 -24.04 -13.70 -3.12
N PRO A 45 -25.32 -13.97 -2.74
CA PRO A 45 -25.65 -14.34 -1.37
C PRO A 45 -24.91 -15.58 -0.86
N ARG A 46 -24.68 -16.57 -1.73
CA ARG A 46 -23.95 -17.79 -1.39
C ARG A 46 -22.48 -17.50 -1.15
N VAL A 47 -21.84 -16.76 -2.07
CA VAL A 47 -20.42 -16.37 -1.95
C VAL A 47 -20.20 -15.51 -0.70
N SER A 48 -21.04 -14.50 -0.46
CA SER A 48 -20.97 -13.64 0.73
C SER A 48 -21.06 -14.43 2.04
N ARG A 49 -21.95 -15.44 2.10
CA ARG A 49 -22.06 -16.32 3.28
C ARG A 49 -20.76 -17.08 3.53
N HIS A 50 -20.14 -17.64 2.49
CA HIS A 50 -18.87 -18.35 2.62
C HIS A 50 -17.74 -17.41 3.04
N LEU A 51 -17.63 -16.25 2.41
CA LEU A 51 -16.64 -15.23 2.76
C LEU A 51 -16.74 -14.79 4.23
N LYS A 52 -17.96 -14.56 4.72
CA LYS A 52 -18.20 -14.22 6.13
C LYS A 52 -17.61 -15.28 7.07
N LEU A 53 -17.91 -16.56 6.83
CA LEU A 53 -17.39 -17.66 7.66
C LEU A 53 -15.86 -17.76 7.61
N MET A 54 -15.27 -17.53 6.44
CA MET A 54 -13.82 -17.57 6.27
C MET A 54 -13.11 -16.41 6.97
N VAL A 55 -13.72 -15.23 6.99
CA VAL A 55 -13.23 -14.06 7.73
C VAL A 55 -13.37 -14.26 9.24
N GLU A 56 -14.53 -14.76 9.71
CA GLU A 56 -14.75 -15.08 11.12
C GLU A 56 -13.76 -16.13 11.65
N ALA A 57 -13.35 -17.07 10.78
CA ALA A 57 -12.34 -18.07 11.09
C ALA A 57 -10.89 -17.58 10.92
N GLY A 58 -10.68 -16.33 10.49
CA GLY A 58 -9.37 -15.72 10.27
C GLY A 58 -8.62 -16.21 9.03
N LEU A 59 -9.20 -17.09 8.21
CA LEU A 59 -8.52 -17.61 7.01
C LEU A 59 -8.44 -16.60 5.87
N LEU A 60 -9.42 -15.70 5.80
CA LEU A 60 -9.44 -14.58 4.88
C LEU A 60 -9.51 -13.28 5.65
N GLU A 61 -8.97 -12.23 5.05
CA GLU A 61 -9.16 -10.86 5.50
C GLU A 61 -10.05 -10.11 4.52
N ARG A 62 -10.73 -9.09 5.05
CA ARG A 62 -11.54 -8.19 4.25
C ARG A 62 -11.15 -6.76 4.54
N PHE A 63 -11.19 -5.91 3.52
CA PHE A 63 -10.95 -4.49 3.66
C PHE A 63 -11.87 -3.73 2.69
N PRO A 64 -12.47 -2.62 3.14
CA PRO A 64 -13.27 -1.76 2.29
C PRO A 64 -12.36 -0.94 1.35
N GLU A 65 -12.82 -0.72 0.13
CA GLU A 65 -12.15 0.13 -0.85
C GLU A 65 -13.22 0.85 -1.69
N GLY A 66 -13.51 2.11 -1.33
CA GLY A 66 -14.62 2.86 -1.94
C GLY A 66 -15.97 2.17 -1.74
N ALA A 67 -16.68 1.87 -2.82
CA ALA A 67 -17.97 1.19 -2.79
C ALA A 67 -17.88 -0.35 -2.71
N GLN A 68 -16.67 -0.92 -2.74
CA GLN A 68 -16.43 -2.35 -2.79
C GLN A 68 -15.72 -2.86 -1.54
N VAL A 69 -15.79 -4.17 -1.31
CA VAL A 69 -15.03 -4.87 -0.27
C VAL A 69 -14.22 -5.96 -0.94
N PHE A 70 -12.93 -5.98 -0.65
CA PHE A 70 -11.98 -6.93 -1.20
C PHE A 70 -11.58 -7.95 -0.15
N TYR A 71 -11.23 -9.14 -0.62
CA TYR A 71 -10.84 -10.27 0.19
C TYR A 71 -9.49 -10.81 -0.25
N ARG A 72 -8.68 -11.21 0.73
CA ARG A 72 -7.36 -11.82 0.52
C ARG A 72 -7.12 -12.94 1.52
N LEU A 73 -6.14 -13.79 1.24
CA LEU A 73 -5.62 -14.73 2.22
C LEU A 73 -5.05 -13.95 3.42
N SER A 74 -5.36 -14.37 4.65
CA SER A 74 -4.83 -13.69 5.84
C SER A 74 -3.32 -13.86 5.96
N ASP A 75 -2.64 -12.79 6.36
CA ASP A 75 -1.20 -12.78 6.69
C ASP A 75 -0.95 -12.86 8.21
N ARG A 76 -2.01 -12.95 9.03
CA ARG A 76 -1.90 -13.08 10.48
C ARG A 76 -1.11 -14.32 10.85
N ALA A 77 -0.04 -14.13 11.63
CA ALA A 77 0.83 -15.20 12.09
C ALA A 77 0.09 -16.38 12.77
N SER A 78 -1.06 -16.09 13.40
CA SER A 78 -1.89 -17.10 14.06
C SER A 78 -2.70 -18.01 13.13
N VAL A 79 -2.77 -17.77 11.82
CA VAL A 79 -3.61 -18.56 10.89
C VAL A 79 -2.99 -18.70 9.50
N ALA A 80 -2.10 -17.79 9.10
CA ALA A 80 -1.40 -17.80 7.83
C ALA A 80 -0.69 -19.13 7.53
N PRO A 81 0.03 -19.80 8.46
CA PRO A 81 0.67 -21.09 8.15
C PRO A 81 -0.33 -22.18 7.74
N LEU A 82 -1.51 -22.22 8.37
CA LEU A 82 -2.56 -23.17 8.01
C LEU A 82 -3.16 -22.83 6.64
N ALA A 83 -3.49 -21.56 6.41
CA ALA A 83 -4.08 -21.12 5.15
C ALA A 83 -3.15 -21.41 3.96
N GLN A 84 -1.84 -21.15 4.13
CA GLN A 84 -0.80 -21.49 3.16
C GLN A 84 -0.67 -22.99 2.94
N ALA A 85 -0.65 -23.80 4.01
CA ALA A 85 -0.60 -25.26 3.91
C ALA A 85 -1.81 -25.82 3.14
N LEU A 86 -3.01 -25.31 3.42
CA LEU A 86 -4.22 -25.70 2.69
C LEU A 86 -4.13 -25.34 1.21
N VAL A 87 -3.67 -24.14 0.88
CA VAL A 87 -3.49 -23.71 -0.52
C VAL A 87 -2.44 -24.57 -1.23
N ALA A 88 -1.34 -24.92 -0.56
CA ALA A 88 -0.29 -25.78 -1.12
C ALA A 88 -0.75 -27.22 -1.40
N LEU A 89 -1.78 -27.71 -0.70
CA LEU A 89 -2.39 -29.01 -0.96
C LEU A 89 -3.40 -29.00 -2.14
N LEU A 90 -3.74 -27.82 -2.68
CA LEU A 90 -4.66 -27.70 -3.81
C LEU A 90 -3.91 -27.82 -5.13
N HIS A 91 -4.23 -28.89 -5.85
CA HIS A 91 -3.65 -29.24 -7.15
C HIS A 91 -4.31 -28.43 -8.28
N GLU A 92 -3.52 -27.67 -9.05
CA GLU A 92 -4.03 -26.84 -10.16
C GLU A 92 -4.60 -27.65 -11.33
N ASP A 93 -4.23 -28.94 -11.41
CA ASP A 93 -4.75 -29.92 -12.36
C ASP A 93 -6.16 -30.43 -12.04
N ASP A 94 -6.71 -30.09 -10.87
CA ASP A 94 -8.15 -30.28 -10.60
C ASP A 94 -9.01 -29.48 -11.61
N ALA A 95 -9.95 -30.16 -12.25
CA ALA A 95 -10.73 -29.57 -13.34
C ALA A 95 -11.62 -28.41 -12.90
N VAL A 96 -12.05 -28.35 -11.64
CA VAL A 96 -12.84 -27.22 -11.12
C VAL A 96 -11.91 -26.05 -10.83
N LEU A 97 -10.81 -26.29 -10.12
CA LEU A 97 -9.86 -25.24 -9.78
C LEU A 97 -9.20 -24.65 -11.02
N SER A 98 -8.79 -25.47 -12.00
CA SER A 98 -8.23 -25.02 -13.27
C SER A 98 -9.15 -24.04 -14.01
N ARG A 99 -10.47 -24.32 -14.04
CA ARG A 99 -11.46 -23.41 -14.63
C ARG A 99 -11.58 -22.10 -13.86
N ASP A 100 -11.57 -22.15 -12.53
CA ASP A 100 -11.61 -20.95 -11.70
C ASP A 100 -10.35 -20.10 -11.88
N LEU A 101 -9.17 -20.72 -11.96
CA LEU A 101 -7.90 -20.03 -12.22
C LEU A 101 -7.86 -19.41 -13.61
N SER A 102 -8.42 -20.08 -14.63
CA SER A 102 -8.59 -19.50 -15.96
C SER A 102 -9.49 -18.26 -15.94
N ARG A 103 -10.62 -18.31 -15.22
CA ARG A 103 -11.52 -17.15 -15.04
C ARG A 103 -10.85 -16.04 -14.22
N LEU A 104 -10.09 -16.38 -13.19
CA LEU A 104 -9.28 -15.43 -12.43
C LEU A 104 -8.30 -14.71 -13.35
N LYS A 105 -7.62 -15.44 -14.23
CA LYS A 105 -6.72 -14.84 -15.22
C LYS A 105 -7.46 -13.82 -16.09
N GLN A 106 -8.63 -14.16 -16.62
CA GLN A 106 -9.47 -13.24 -17.40
C GLN A 106 -9.85 -11.98 -16.62
N VAL A 107 -10.23 -12.12 -15.34
CA VAL A 107 -10.51 -10.97 -14.45
C VAL A 107 -9.28 -10.08 -14.33
N THR A 108 -8.11 -10.67 -14.12
CA THR A 108 -6.88 -9.92 -13.88
C THR A 108 -6.31 -9.29 -15.15
N ASP A 109 -6.46 -9.95 -16.30
CA ASP A 109 -6.08 -9.39 -17.60
C ASP A 109 -6.97 -8.18 -17.95
N ALA A 110 -8.28 -8.26 -17.68
CA ALA A 110 -9.20 -7.14 -17.87
C ALA A 110 -8.83 -5.94 -16.97
N ARG A 111 -8.54 -6.18 -15.69
CA ARG A 111 -8.06 -5.13 -14.77
C ARG A 111 -6.77 -4.48 -15.26
N ALA A 112 -5.81 -5.28 -15.75
CA ALA A 112 -4.55 -4.76 -16.24
C ALA A 112 -4.76 -3.86 -17.48
N LEU A 113 -5.67 -4.23 -18.38
CA LEU A 113 -6.03 -3.40 -19.54
C LEU A 113 -6.69 -2.07 -19.12
N GLU A 114 -7.64 -2.12 -18.17
CA GLU A 114 -8.29 -0.92 -17.63
C GLU A 114 -7.28 0.00 -16.92
N ALA A 115 -6.38 -0.59 -16.12
CA ALA A 115 -5.32 0.14 -15.44
C ALA A 115 -4.34 0.78 -16.44
N GLN A 116 -3.95 0.07 -17.49
CA GLN A 116 -3.07 0.61 -18.53
C GLN A 116 -3.74 1.78 -19.26
N ALA A 117 -5.01 1.64 -19.65
CA ALA A 117 -5.74 2.70 -20.33
C ALA A 117 -5.86 3.96 -19.45
N TYR A 118 -6.14 3.79 -18.16
CA TYR A 118 -6.17 4.88 -17.20
C TYR A 118 -4.79 5.54 -17.03
N PHE A 119 -3.74 4.74 -16.95
CA PHE A 119 -2.38 5.26 -16.86
C PHE A 119 -2.00 6.04 -18.11
N ASP A 120 -2.26 5.51 -19.31
CA ASP A 120 -1.95 6.16 -20.59
C ASP A 120 -2.66 7.53 -20.72
N GLU A 121 -3.89 7.66 -20.20
CA GLU A 121 -4.65 8.92 -20.19
C GLU A 121 -3.98 10.01 -19.34
N ILE A 122 -3.29 9.62 -18.27
CA ILE A 122 -2.71 10.53 -17.28
C ILE A 122 -1.18 10.67 -17.46
N ALA A 123 -0.53 9.70 -18.10
CA ALA A 123 0.92 9.57 -18.19
C ALA A 123 1.60 10.74 -18.91
N SER A 124 0.95 11.37 -19.89
CA SER A 124 1.53 12.52 -20.60
C SER A 124 1.86 13.67 -19.64
N SER A 125 0.95 14.03 -18.74
CA SER A 125 1.19 15.06 -17.73
C SER A 125 2.26 14.65 -16.71
N TRP A 126 2.34 13.37 -16.34
CA TRP A 126 3.37 12.91 -15.40
C TRP A 126 4.76 12.80 -16.02
N GLU A 127 4.85 12.44 -17.29
CA GLU A 127 6.12 12.36 -18.02
C GLU A 127 6.72 13.75 -18.26
N GLU A 128 5.87 14.75 -18.54
CA GLU A 128 6.28 16.16 -18.60
C GLU A 128 6.80 16.66 -17.24
N LEU A 129 6.13 16.32 -16.12
CA LEU A 129 6.61 16.62 -14.77
C LEU A 129 7.99 16.02 -14.49
N ARG A 130 8.21 14.75 -14.87
CA ARG A 130 9.49 14.05 -14.66
C ARG A 130 10.68 14.70 -15.36
N GLN A 131 10.44 15.39 -16.48
CA GLN A 131 11.50 16.07 -17.24
C GLN A 131 11.91 17.42 -16.61
N MET A 132 11.12 17.96 -15.68
CA MET A 132 11.34 19.27 -15.07
C MET A 132 12.18 19.23 -13.77
N HIS A 133 12.67 18.06 -13.38
CA HIS A 133 13.54 17.87 -12.22
C HIS A 133 14.62 16.81 -12.50
N VAL A 134 15.49 16.56 -11.52
CA VAL A 134 16.52 15.51 -11.62
C VAL A 134 15.89 14.14 -11.95
N PRO A 135 16.65 13.23 -12.59
CA PRO A 135 16.18 11.87 -12.88
C PRO A 135 15.64 11.19 -11.62
N GLN A 136 14.50 10.51 -11.77
CA GLN A 136 13.82 9.88 -10.65
C GLN A 136 14.71 8.82 -9.97
N GLU A 137 15.58 8.14 -10.74
CA GLU A 137 16.51 7.14 -10.20
C GLU A 137 17.50 7.73 -9.18
N GLU A 138 17.89 9.00 -9.32
CA GLU A 138 18.79 9.68 -8.39
C GLU A 138 18.10 9.90 -7.03
N ILE A 139 16.85 10.38 -7.07
CA ILE A 139 16.02 10.58 -5.87
C ILE A 139 15.72 9.23 -5.20
N GLU A 140 15.32 8.21 -5.98
CA GLU A 140 15.04 6.86 -5.49
C GLU A 140 16.27 6.24 -4.82
N SER A 141 17.45 6.39 -5.43
CA SER A 141 18.72 5.91 -4.87
C SER A 141 19.04 6.60 -3.54
N ALA A 142 18.90 7.94 -3.48
CA ALA A 142 19.16 8.69 -2.26
C ALA A 142 18.16 8.37 -1.14
N LEU A 143 16.88 8.21 -1.47
CA LEU A 143 15.86 7.77 -0.52
C LEU A 143 16.22 6.39 0.06
N ARG A 144 16.51 5.42 -0.81
CA ARG A 144 16.89 4.06 -0.41
C ARG A 144 18.18 4.04 0.42
N GLN A 145 19.15 4.90 0.11
CA GLN A 145 20.37 5.07 0.91
C GLN A 145 20.07 5.66 2.29
N SER A 146 19.16 6.64 2.37
CA SER A 146 18.79 7.31 3.62
C SER A 146 18.00 6.41 4.57
N ILE A 147 17.19 5.50 4.01
CA ILE A 147 16.51 4.45 4.78
C ILE A 147 17.53 3.45 5.34
N GLY A 148 18.68 3.25 4.69
CA GLY A 148 19.72 2.33 5.13
C GLY A 148 19.40 0.87 4.82
N GLU A 149 20.25 -0.04 5.28
CA GLU A 149 20.18 -1.49 4.99
C GLU A 149 19.31 -2.28 5.98
N ASP A 150 18.82 -1.64 7.03
CA ASP A 150 18.02 -2.31 8.06
C ASP A 150 16.70 -2.81 7.48
N LYS A 151 16.23 -3.96 7.99
CA LYS A 151 14.92 -4.49 7.62
C LYS A 151 13.82 -3.57 8.15
N VAL A 152 12.83 -3.35 7.32
CA VAL A 152 11.59 -2.62 7.63
C VAL A 152 10.52 -3.68 7.88
N SER A 153 9.89 -3.66 9.05
CA SER A 153 8.78 -4.58 9.33
C SER A 153 7.51 -4.13 8.60
N ASP A 154 7.16 -2.84 8.72
CA ASP A 154 5.88 -2.30 8.28
C ASP A 154 6.06 -0.93 7.60
N LEU A 155 5.98 -0.94 6.26
CA LEU A 155 6.03 0.26 5.43
C LEU A 155 4.62 0.79 5.14
N LEU A 156 4.43 2.10 5.28
CA LEU A 156 3.29 2.83 4.73
C LEU A 156 3.75 3.84 3.67
N ASP A 157 3.19 3.78 2.47
CA ASP A 157 3.42 4.76 1.41
C ASP A 157 2.16 5.57 1.16
N ILE A 158 2.14 6.82 1.60
CA ILE A 158 1.00 7.73 1.48
C ILE A 158 1.10 8.45 0.14
N GLY A 159 0.05 8.38 -0.67
CA GLY A 159 0.07 8.87 -2.06
C GLY A 159 0.82 7.93 -2.99
N THR A 160 0.55 6.62 -2.90
CA THR A 160 1.41 5.60 -3.52
C THR A 160 1.44 5.65 -5.06
N GLY A 161 0.45 6.30 -5.70
CA GLY A 161 0.39 6.43 -7.15
C GLY A 161 0.44 5.06 -7.84
N THR A 162 1.51 4.81 -8.60
CA THR A 162 1.74 3.55 -9.32
C THR A 162 2.39 2.44 -8.48
N GLY A 163 2.59 2.65 -7.17
CA GLY A 163 3.20 1.69 -6.26
C GLY A 163 4.73 1.63 -6.36
N ARG A 164 5.38 2.62 -6.97
CA ARG A 164 6.82 2.61 -7.26
C ARG A 164 7.69 2.56 -6.00
N ILE A 165 7.34 3.31 -4.95
CA ILE A 165 8.10 3.30 -3.69
C ILE A 165 7.97 1.95 -2.99
N LEU A 166 6.79 1.34 -3.03
CA LEU A 166 6.59 -0.03 -2.53
C LEU A 166 7.47 -1.05 -3.26
N GLU A 167 7.57 -0.96 -4.59
CA GLU A 167 8.45 -1.80 -5.39
C GLU A 167 9.93 -1.58 -5.04
N LEU A 168 10.36 -0.32 -4.95
CA LEU A 168 11.74 0.08 -4.65
C LEU A 168 12.24 -0.47 -3.30
N LEU A 169 11.36 -0.54 -2.31
CA LEU A 169 11.69 -0.95 -0.94
C LEU A 169 11.29 -2.41 -0.63
N ALA A 170 10.81 -3.16 -1.62
CA ALA A 170 10.21 -4.46 -1.40
C ALA A 170 11.17 -5.53 -0.90
N ASP A 171 12.45 -5.43 -1.26
CA ASP A 171 13.52 -6.34 -0.86
C ASP A 171 13.91 -6.19 0.63
N ARG A 172 13.61 -5.03 1.23
CA ARG A 172 13.94 -4.69 2.62
C ARG A 172 12.75 -4.74 3.57
N THR A 173 11.54 -4.82 3.02
CA THR A 173 10.31 -4.65 3.76
C THR A 173 9.60 -5.99 3.93
N GLN A 174 9.20 -6.32 5.16
CA GLN A 174 8.44 -7.53 5.45
C GLN A 174 6.97 -7.39 5.00
N ARG A 175 6.34 -6.26 5.29
CA ARG A 175 4.99 -5.92 4.83
C ARG A 175 4.90 -4.45 4.47
N GLY A 176 4.27 -4.13 3.35
CA GLY A 176 4.05 -2.74 2.94
C GLY A 176 2.61 -2.48 2.49
N ILE A 177 2.13 -1.28 2.79
CA ILE A 177 0.80 -0.80 2.39
C ILE A 177 0.95 0.57 1.73
N GLY A 178 0.47 0.71 0.50
CA GLY A 178 0.30 1.99 -0.17
C GLY A 178 -1.13 2.50 -0.03
N ILE A 179 -1.29 3.80 0.19
CA ILE A 179 -2.58 4.47 0.23
C ILE A 179 -2.66 5.48 -0.91
N ASP A 180 -3.76 5.48 -1.65
CA ASP A 180 -4.05 6.53 -2.64
C ASP A 180 -5.55 6.88 -2.61
N PHE A 181 -5.88 8.11 -2.95
CA PHE A 181 -7.27 8.56 -3.03
C PHE A 181 -7.95 8.07 -4.32
N THR A 182 -7.18 7.87 -5.39
CA THR A 182 -7.69 7.67 -6.73
C THR A 182 -7.70 6.19 -7.11
N SER A 183 -8.88 5.65 -7.37
CA SER A 183 -9.08 4.23 -7.66
C SER A 183 -8.35 3.76 -8.93
N GLY A 184 -8.15 4.64 -9.92
CA GLY A 184 -7.38 4.31 -11.11
C GLY A 184 -5.89 4.08 -10.82
N MET A 185 -5.26 4.93 -9.99
CA MET A 185 -3.87 4.76 -9.58
C MET A 185 -3.68 3.47 -8.78
N LEU A 186 -4.61 3.15 -7.88
CA LEU A 186 -4.61 1.88 -7.16
C LEU A 186 -4.70 0.67 -8.09
N ALA A 187 -5.47 0.76 -9.18
CA ALA A 187 -5.55 -0.31 -10.18
C ALA A 187 -4.20 -0.51 -10.90
N VAL A 188 -3.51 0.58 -11.22
CA VAL A 188 -2.14 0.56 -11.79
C VAL A 188 -1.15 -0.05 -10.80
N ALA A 189 -1.10 0.47 -9.58
CA ALA A 189 -0.20 -0.04 -8.54
C ALA A 189 -0.39 -1.53 -8.27
N ARG A 190 -1.64 -1.98 -8.15
CA ARG A 190 -1.98 -3.38 -7.95
C ARG A 190 -1.51 -4.26 -9.10
N THR A 191 -1.59 -3.76 -10.34
CA THR A 191 -1.11 -4.47 -11.53
C THR A 191 0.41 -4.58 -11.51
N ASN A 192 1.11 -3.49 -11.24
CA ASN A 192 2.58 -3.44 -11.18
C ASN A 192 3.13 -4.38 -10.10
N LEU A 193 2.64 -4.27 -8.86
CA LEU A 193 3.07 -5.11 -7.74
C LEU A 193 2.81 -6.60 -8.00
N LYS A 194 1.68 -6.93 -8.63
CA LYS A 194 1.37 -8.31 -9.01
C LYS A 194 2.34 -8.84 -10.07
N GLN A 195 2.65 -8.04 -11.10
CA GLN A 195 3.60 -8.43 -12.15
C GLN A 195 5.02 -8.62 -11.60
N ALA A 196 5.41 -7.81 -10.62
CA ALA A 196 6.67 -7.94 -9.90
C ALA A 196 6.68 -9.09 -8.86
N GLY A 197 5.55 -9.78 -8.63
CA GLY A 197 5.44 -10.88 -7.67
C GLY A 197 5.46 -10.45 -6.20
N LEU A 198 5.22 -9.17 -5.92
CA LEU A 198 5.36 -8.55 -4.60
C LEU A 198 4.08 -8.66 -3.77
N SER A 199 3.68 -9.89 -3.43
CA SER A 199 2.42 -10.15 -2.71
C SER A 199 2.34 -9.61 -1.27
N HIS A 200 3.50 -9.27 -0.68
CA HIS A 200 3.62 -8.62 0.62
C HIS A 200 3.49 -7.09 0.55
N MET A 201 3.44 -6.53 -0.66
CA MET A 201 3.13 -5.12 -0.94
C MET A 201 1.68 -5.00 -1.37
N GLN A 202 0.92 -4.19 -0.65
CA GLN A 202 -0.53 -4.06 -0.81
C GLN A 202 -0.88 -2.61 -1.06
N VAL A 203 -2.02 -2.34 -1.71
CA VAL A 203 -2.51 -0.98 -1.92
C VAL A 203 -3.99 -0.86 -1.54
N ARG A 204 -4.36 0.28 -0.95
CA ARG A 204 -5.68 0.54 -0.39
C ARG A 204 -6.13 1.95 -0.74
N LYS A 205 -7.43 2.13 -0.92
CA LYS A 205 -8.01 3.47 -0.97
C LYS A 205 -8.05 4.09 0.41
N GLY A 206 -7.57 5.32 0.52
CA GLY A 206 -7.60 6.07 1.76
C GLY A 206 -7.38 7.56 1.54
N ASP A 207 -7.69 8.33 2.58
CA ASP A 207 -7.43 9.77 2.63
C ASP A 207 -6.20 10.02 3.51
N MET A 208 -5.26 10.84 3.04
CA MET A 208 -4.05 11.18 3.79
C MET A 208 -4.34 12.00 5.06
N TYR A 209 -5.52 12.61 5.16
CA TYR A 209 -5.97 13.29 6.39
C TYR A 209 -6.58 12.33 7.43
N GLN A 210 -7.01 11.13 6.99
CA GLN A 210 -7.70 10.17 7.85
C GLN A 210 -7.34 8.74 7.43
N LEU A 211 -6.17 8.30 7.85
CA LEU A 211 -5.64 7.00 7.54
C LEU A 211 -6.43 5.91 8.29
N PRO A 212 -6.93 4.87 7.60
CA PRO A 212 -7.69 3.78 8.21
C PRO A 212 -6.76 2.76 8.90
N MET A 213 -5.75 3.25 9.60
CA MET A 213 -4.73 2.45 10.29
C MET A 213 -4.71 2.79 11.77
N ASP A 214 -4.38 1.78 12.57
CA ASP A 214 -4.22 1.93 14.02
C ASP A 214 -3.00 2.79 14.34
N ASP A 215 -3.03 3.44 15.50
CA ASP A 215 -1.90 4.21 16.03
C ASP A 215 -0.66 3.32 16.13
N GLN A 216 0.53 3.90 15.90
CA GLN A 216 1.82 3.23 16.08
C GLN A 216 1.87 1.84 15.40
N SER A 217 1.62 1.77 14.10
CA SER A 217 1.54 0.52 13.34
C SER A 217 2.63 0.35 12.26
N PHE A 218 3.41 1.39 11.95
CA PHE A 218 4.45 1.39 10.92
C PHE A 218 5.80 1.88 11.44
N ASP A 219 6.90 1.26 11.02
CA ASP A 219 8.28 1.70 11.35
C ASP A 219 8.88 2.58 10.26
N LEU A 220 8.31 2.55 9.06
CA LEU A 220 8.69 3.42 7.96
C LEU A 220 7.45 3.98 7.26
N ILE A 221 7.41 5.30 7.10
CA ILE A 221 6.39 6.00 6.32
C ILE A 221 7.07 6.83 5.23
N THR A 222 6.53 6.76 4.02
CA THR A 222 6.96 7.57 2.87
C THR A 222 5.80 8.40 2.33
N MET A 223 6.12 9.61 1.89
CA MET A 223 5.27 10.50 1.10
C MET A 223 6.10 10.99 -0.07
N ASN A 224 5.79 10.56 -1.29
CA ASN A 224 6.57 10.92 -2.47
C ASN A 224 5.72 11.71 -3.47
N LEU A 225 6.08 12.99 -3.67
CA LEU A 225 5.42 13.92 -4.59
C LEU A 225 3.89 13.99 -4.38
N VAL A 226 3.45 13.99 -3.12
CA VAL A 226 2.02 14.04 -2.76
C VAL A 226 1.66 15.20 -1.84
N LEU A 227 2.58 15.66 -0.98
CA LEU A 227 2.24 16.58 0.09
C LEU A 227 1.82 17.95 -0.46
N HIS A 228 2.37 18.38 -1.60
CA HIS A 228 1.98 19.63 -2.28
C HIS A 228 0.53 19.64 -2.82
N PHE A 229 -0.16 18.49 -2.87
CA PHE A 229 -1.59 18.43 -3.16
C PHE A 229 -2.48 18.66 -1.94
N SER A 230 -1.90 18.74 -0.73
CA SER A 230 -2.66 18.98 0.50
C SER A 230 -2.99 20.47 0.70
N ASP A 231 -4.19 20.72 1.23
CA ASP A 231 -4.63 22.00 1.75
C ASP A 231 -3.93 22.30 3.08
N ASP A 232 -3.87 21.30 3.98
CA ASP A 232 -3.19 21.37 5.28
C ASP A 232 -2.09 20.30 5.43
N PRO A 233 -0.85 20.59 4.99
CA PRO A 233 0.29 19.69 5.14
C PRO A 233 0.61 19.34 6.61
N ALA A 234 0.30 20.24 7.55
CA ALA A 234 0.57 20.00 8.96
C ALA A 234 -0.36 18.93 9.51
N GLU A 235 -1.61 18.88 9.04
CA GLU A 235 -2.56 17.81 9.36
C GLU A 235 -2.12 16.46 8.80
N VAL A 236 -1.71 16.41 7.54
CA VAL A 236 -1.21 15.17 6.91
C VAL A 236 0.01 14.62 7.66
N ILE A 237 0.98 15.48 7.99
CA ILE A 237 2.17 15.05 8.74
C ILE A 237 1.82 14.56 10.15
N ARG A 238 0.84 15.18 10.82
CA ARG A 238 0.36 14.74 12.14
C ARG A 238 -0.32 13.38 12.06
N GLU A 239 -1.12 13.15 11.02
CA GLU A 239 -1.77 11.87 10.79
C GLU A 239 -0.77 10.76 10.46
N ALA A 240 0.26 11.07 9.67
CA ALA A 240 1.39 10.17 9.46
C ALA A 240 2.13 9.87 10.78
N ALA A 241 2.36 10.88 11.62
CA ALA A 241 3.02 10.69 12.92
C ALA A 241 2.18 9.83 13.89
N ARG A 242 0.84 9.92 13.85
CA ARG A 242 -0.06 9.08 14.66
C ARG A 242 0.15 7.59 14.43
N VAL A 243 0.28 7.19 13.16
CA VAL A 243 0.44 5.79 12.78
C VAL A 243 1.91 5.31 12.81
N LEU A 244 2.85 6.23 13.04
CA LEU A 244 4.27 5.91 13.16
C LEU A 244 4.59 5.35 14.56
N MET A 245 5.29 4.22 14.61
CA MET A 245 5.75 3.61 15.86
C MET A 245 6.84 4.47 16.53
N PRO A 246 7.03 4.35 17.86
CA PRO A 246 8.22 4.86 18.52
C PRO A 246 9.49 4.40 17.82
N GLY A 247 10.45 5.32 17.60
CA GLY A 247 11.66 5.05 16.82
C GLY A 247 11.47 4.90 15.30
N GLY A 248 10.23 4.91 14.81
CA GLY A 248 9.91 4.86 13.39
C GLY A 248 10.37 6.12 12.64
N ARG A 249 10.46 6.03 11.31
CA ARG A 249 10.95 7.11 10.44
C ARG A 249 9.92 7.53 9.41
N LEU A 250 9.83 8.84 9.18
CA LEU A 250 9.01 9.45 8.14
C LEU A 250 9.92 10.13 7.11
N PHE A 251 9.70 9.85 5.83
CA PHE A 251 10.34 10.50 4.70
C PHE A 251 9.30 11.25 3.86
N VAL A 252 9.57 12.52 3.58
CA VAL A 252 8.80 13.36 2.66
C VAL A 252 9.73 13.75 1.51
N VAL A 253 9.37 13.33 0.30
CA VAL A 253 10.04 13.69 -0.94
C VAL A 253 9.11 14.62 -1.70
N ASP A 254 9.48 15.89 -1.83
CA ASP A 254 8.63 16.89 -2.50
C ASP A 254 9.45 18.05 -3.07
N PHE A 255 8.80 18.96 -3.79
CA PHE A 255 9.46 20.12 -4.38
C PHE A 255 9.89 21.14 -3.32
N ALA A 256 11.10 21.68 -3.48
CA ALA A 256 11.49 22.91 -2.78
C ALA A 256 10.60 24.07 -3.21
N ALA A 257 10.41 25.07 -2.35
CA ALA A 257 9.63 26.27 -2.68
C ALA A 257 10.09 26.90 -4.01
N HIS A 258 9.14 27.15 -4.92
CA HIS A 258 9.40 27.68 -6.26
C HIS A 258 8.29 28.66 -6.71
N SER A 259 8.51 29.36 -7.82
CA SER A 259 7.60 30.38 -8.37
C SER A 259 6.84 29.95 -9.64
N GLU A 260 6.96 28.68 -10.03
CA GLU A 260 6.33 28.12 -11.24
C GLU A 260 4.79 27.99 -11.13
N GLU A 261 4.08 29.10 -11.34
CA GLU A 261 2.61 29.19 -11.22
C GLU A 261 1.83 28.32 -12.22
N TYR A 262 2.45 27.93 -13.35
CA TYR A 262 1.81 27.01 -14.30
C TYR A 262 1.49 25.65 -13.65
N MET A 263 2.25 25.26 -12.61
CA MET A 263 2.00 24.04 -11.83
C MET A 263 0.61 23.98 -11.20
N ARG A 264 0.04 25.12 -10.80
CA ARG A 264 -1.31 25.16 -10.24
C ARG A 264 -2.37 24.93 -11.31
N LYS A 265 -2.15 25.47 -12.51
CA LYS A 265 -3.13 25.48 -13.60
C LYS A 265 -3.13 24.20 -14.40
N GLU A 266 -1.93 23.68 -14.68
CA GLU A 266 -1.72 22.54 -15.57
C GLU A 266 -1.64 21.22 -14.80
N TYR A 267 -1.03 21.24 -13.60
CA TYR A 267 -0.78 20.03 -12.79
C TYR A 267 -1.55 20.02 -11.47
N GLN A 268 -2.41 21.00 -11.23
CA GLN A 268 -3.31 21.09 -10.06
C GLN A 268 -2.56 21.13 -8.71
N HIS A 269 -1.32 21.62 -8.69
CA HIS A 269 -0.59 21.80 -7.44
C HIS A 269 -1.35 22.77 -6.51
N ARG A 270 -1.61 22.33 -5.28
CA ARG A 270 -2.16 23.21 -4.23
C ARG A 270 -1.09 24.05 -3.57
N ARG A 271 0.16 23.63 -3.64
CA ARG A 271 1.34 24.36 -3.14
C ARG A 271 2.48 24.31 -4.14
N LEU A 272 3.28 25.37 -4.21
CA LEU A 272 4.45 25.48 -5.09
C LEU A 272 5.71 25.08 -4.31
N GLY A 273 5.74 23.84 -3.85
CA GLY A 273 6.78 23.29 -2.99
C GLY A 273 6.77 23.82 -1.56
N PHE A 274 7.84 23.51 -0.84
CA PHE A 274 8.00 23.80 0.59
C PHE A 274 9.39 24.33 0.94
N THR A 275 9.45 25.19 1.96
CA THR A 275 10.71 25.57 2.59
C THR A 275 11.12 24.56 3.67
N ASP A 276 12.42 24.50 3.97
CA ASP A 276 12.94 23.65 5.06
C ASP A 276 12.36 24.01 6.43
N GLU A 277 12.10 25.30 6.65
CA GLU A 277 11.52 25.80 7.90
C GLU A 277 10.07 25.33 8.08
N GLU A 278 9.26 25.34 7.02
CA GLU A 278 7.89 24.85 7.05
C GLU A 278 7.84 23.35 7.41
N ILE A 279 8.60 22.52 6.68
CA ILE A 279 8.61 21.07 6.93
C ILE A 279 9.16 20.77 8.34
N ARG A 280 10.24 21.44 8.75
CA ARG A 280 10.79 21.31 10.11
C ARG A 280 9.75 21.66 11.18
N ARG A 281 8.98 22.73 10.97
CA ARG A 281 7.90 23.13 11.89
C ARG A 281 6.80 22.08 11.94
N TYR A 282 6.38 21.52 10.81
CA TYR A 282 5.35 20.47 10.78
C TYR A 282 5.81 19.20 11.51
N PHE A 283 7.03 18.73 11.25
CA PHE A 283 7.60 17.59 11.97
C PHE A 283 7.69 17.85 13.48
N THR A 284 8.20 19.00 13.89
CA THR A 284 8.34 19.34 15.32
C THR A 284 6.99 19.44 16.01
N ALA A 285 5.99 20.05 15.35
CA ALA A 285 4.63 20.15 15.88
C ALA A 285 3.94 18.78 15.99
N ALA A 286 4.36 17.79 15.20
CA ALA A 286 3.91 16.40 15.27
C ALA A 286 4.73 15.54 16.26
N GLY A 287 5.67 16.13 17.02
CA GLY A 287 6.49 15.40 17.98
C GLY A 287 7.64 14.59 17.37
N LEU A 288 7.97 14.83 16.09
CA LEU A 288 9.06 14.15 15.39
C LEU A 288 10.36 14.96 15.48
N ILE A 289 11.49 14.26 15.42
CA ILE A 289 12.85 14.83 15.42
C ILE A 289 13.32 15.00 13.96
N PRO A 290 13.40 16.22 13.41
CA PRO A 290 13.80 16.44 12.02
C PRO A 290 15.30 16.20 11.80
N ALA A 291 15.65 15.55 10.68
CA ALA A 291 17.03 15.45 10.21
C ALA A 291 17.39 16.60 9.25
N VAL A 292 18.65 16.63 8.81
CA VAL A 292 19.10 17.56 7.77
C VAL A 292 18.54 17.11 6.42
N PRO A 293 17.84 17.98 5.67
CA PRO A 293 17.28 17.59 4.38
C PRO A 293 18.36 17.45 3.30
N GLN A 294 18.09 16.60 2.33
CA GLN A 294 18.87 16.49 1.09
C GLN A 294 18.18 17.29 -0.02
N GLN A 295 18.97 17.76 -0.99
CA GLN A 295 18.50 18.61 -2.07
C GLN A 295 19.07 18.17 -3.41
N PHE A 296 18.20 18.13 -4.42
CA PHE A 296 18.50 17.71 -5.78
C PHE A 296 18.04 18.82 -6.72
N VAL A 297 19.00 19.58 -7.24
CA VAL A 297 18.74 20.77 -8.06
C VAL A 297 18.42 20.32 -9.49
N GLY A 298 17.15 20.44 -9.88
CA GLY A 298 16.72 20.32 -11.27
C GLY A 298 16.46 21.69 -11.89
N ASP A 299 16.06 21.69 -13.16
CA ASP A 299 15.71 22.88 -13.93
C ASP A 299 14.32 22.68 -14.56
N PRO A 300 13.27 23.42 -14.14
CA PRO A 300 13.27 24.46 -13.12
C PRO A 300 13.06 23.97 -11.68
N LEU A 301 12.69 22.70 -11.46
CA LEU A 301 12.25 22.24 -10.14
C LEU A 301 13.36 21.55 -9.35
N THR A 302 13.55 22.02 -8.13
CA THR A 302 14.38 21.34 -7.13
C THR A 302 13.52 20.38 -6.32
N VAL A 303 13.97 19.13 -6.16
CA VAL A 303 13.35 18.14 -5.28
C VAL A 303 14.16 18.04 -3.99
N LYS A 304 13.50 17.83 -2.86
CA LYS A 304 14.14 17.61 -1.56
C LYS A 304 13.61 16.35 -0.90
N ILE A 305 14.48 15.75 -0.10
CA ILE A 305 14.13 14.67 0.82
C ILE A 305 14.26 15.22 2.23
N TRP A 306 13.12 15.42 2.89
CA TRP A 306 13.06 15.69 4.32
C TRP A 306 12.79 14.39 5.06
N SER A 307 13.41 14.22 6.22
CA SER A 307 13.14 13.06 7.07
C SER A 307 13.06 13.46 8.53
N ALA A 308 12.34 12.66 9.30
CA ALA A 308 12.25 12.78 10.74
C ALA A 308 12.05 11.41 11.39
N SER A 309 12.33 11.32 12.69
CA SER A 309 12.12 10.09 13.47
C SER A 309 11.21 10.37 14.66
N ALA A 310 10.36 9.40 15.01
CA ALA A 310 9.66 9.40 16.28
C ALA A 310 10.66 9.17 17.42
N VAL A 311 10.37 9.75 18.60
CA VAL A 311 11.17 9.50 19.80
C VAL A 311 11.08 8.01 20.16
N PRO A 312 12.21 7.31 20.41
CA PRO A 312 12.18 5.94 20.92
C PRO A 312 11.51 5.89 22.28
N ASP A 313 10.73 4.84 22.55
CA ASP A 313 10.21 4.59 23.89
C ASP A 313 11.34 3.95 24.72
N TYR A 314 11.93 4.70 25.66
CA TYR A 314 13.04 4.21 26.48
C TYR A 314 12.57 3.48 27.76
N ASP A 315 11.25 3.32 27.96
CA ASP A 315 10.68 2.65 29.14
C ASP A 315 10.16 1.25 28.80
N ASN A 316 11.00 0.23 28.98
CA ASN A 316 10.65 -1.17 29.34
C ASN A 316 11.85 -2.11 29.52
N ASP A 317 13.09 -1.59 29.61
CA ASP A 317 14.27 -2.37 30.04
C ASP A 317 14.63 -2.06 31.51
N GLU A 318 13.67 -2.24 32.41
CA GLU A 318 13.95 -2.44 33.85
C GLU A 318 13.24 -3.72 34.31
N ASP A 319 13.90 -4.87 34.06
CA ASP A 319 13.73 -6.13 34.80
C ASP A 319 14.77 -6.21 35.93
#